data_AF-A0A7J8PLZ1-F1
#
_entry.id   AF-A0A7J8PLZ1-F1
#
_cell.length_a   1.000
_cell.length_b   1.000
_cell.length_c   1.000
_cell.angle_alpha   90.00
_cell.angle_beta   90.00
_cell.angle_gamma   90.00
#
_symmetry.space_group_name_H-M   'P 1'
#
loop_
_entity.id
_entity.type
_entity.pdbx_description
1 polymer ?
#
loop_
_entity_poly.entity_id
_entity_poly.type
_entity_poly.pdbx_seq_one_letter_code
_entity_poly.pdbx_strand_id
1 'polypeptide(L)'
;MAAISFDPSINVQVNQKSHGVLVEEIEGLIRVHKNGHVERPPTIPIVPCTATSGVTAKDIVIDKFTGLWTRIYVPNYSNKMPLLIYFHGGGFCVGSAAWSCYHEFLSGLASKAGCIIFSVNYRLAPENRLPAAYDDGIETLMWVKQQALSGSNEHKWWLSQSDLSSLFLAGDSAGANIAYNVATRLGSHGGTSASSGMKPLVVKGSILIQPFFGGESRTATEMHATPQVTSALTLPASDAYWRLSLPFGSNRDHPWCNPLANGTPKLRELRLPPTMMCVSEMDILKDRNMGFCNALGGA
;
A
#
# COMPACT_ATOMS: atom_id res chain seq x y z
N MET A 1 27.21 9.40 -54.15
CA MET A 1 27.04 8.19 -53.32
C MET A 1 28.38 7.88 -52.67
N ALA A 2 28.50 8.15 -51.37
CA ALA A 2 29.63 7.72 -50.56
C ALA A 2 29.03 7.15 -49.27
N ALA A 3 29.21 5.85 -49.08
CA ALA A 3 28.67 5.09 -47.96
C ALA A 3 29.53 5.34 -46.71
N ILE A 4 28.91 5.80 -45.63
CA ILE A 4 29.53 5.86 -44.31
C ILE A 4 29.17 4.55 -43.61
N SER A 5 30.18 3.70 -43.42
CA SER A 5 30.09 2.45 -42.67
C SER A 5 29.84 2.76 -41.20
N PHE A 6 28.71 2.30 -40.65
CA PHE A 6 28.46 2.28 -39.21
C PHE A 6 29.29 1.17 -38.58
N ASP A 7 30.22 1.53 -37.70
CA ASP A 7 30.91 0.60 -36.81
C ASP A 7 29.97 0.25 -35.63
N PRO A 8 29.57 -1.03 -35.45
CA PRO A 8 28.66 -1.42 -34.37
C PRO A 8 29.37 -1.64 -33.02
N SER A 9 30.64 -1.27 -32.86
CA SER A 9 31.42 -1.60 -31.66
C SER A 9 31.44 -0.55 -30.54
N ILE A 10 30.71 0.57 -30.65
CA ILE A 10 30.54 1.50 -29.53
C ILE A 10 29.42 1.00 -28.61
N ASN A 11 29.69 -0.12 -27.96
CA ASN A 11 29.02 -0.55 -26.76
C ASN A 11 29.27 0.53 -25.71
N VAL A 12 28.24 1.35 -25.43
CA VAL A 12 28.22 2.21 -24.25
C VAL A 12 28.24 1.26 -23.05
N GLN A 13 29.45 1.00 -22.53
CA GLN A 13 29.62 0.48 -21.18
C GLN A 13 29.05 1.53 -20.23
N VAL A 14 27.75 1.44 -19.96
CA VAL A 14 27.14 2.07 -18.80
C VAL A 14 27.93 1.54 -17.62
N ASN A 15 28.69 2.44 -17.02
CA ASN A 15 29.59 2.20 -15.92
C ASN A 15 28.82 1.53 -14.78
N GLN A 16 28.79 0.19 -14.75
CA GLN A 16 28.23 -0.58 -13.64
C GLN A 16 29.15 -0.35 -12.46
N LYS A 17 28.85 0.68 -11.67
CA LYS A 17 29.44 0.81 -10.35
C LYS A 17 29.08 -0.49 -9.62
N SER A 18 30.09 -1.28 -9.29
CA SER A 18 29.90 -2.44 -8.43
C SER A 18 29.38 -1.92 -7.09
N HIS A 19 28.08 -2.05 -6.84
CA HIS A 19 27.43 -1.59 -5.62
C HIS A 19 27.73 -2.49 -4.41
N GLY A 20 28.76 -3.35 -4.51
CA GLY A 20 29.14 -4.32 -3.48
C GLY A 20 28.30 -5.60 -3.54
N VAL A 21 28.49 -6.46 -2.54
CA VAL A 21 27.88 -7.79 -2.46
C VAL A 21 26.35 -7.69 -2.34
N LEU A 22 25.62 -8.36 -3.23
CA LEU A 22 24.17 -8.53 -3.16
C LEU A 22 23.80 -9.40 -1.95
N VAL A 23 22.84 -8.96 -1.14
CA VAL A 23 22.37 -9.69 0.06
C VAL A 23 20.94 -10.18 -0.04
N GLU A 24 20.12 -9.56 -0.88
CA GLU A 24 18.74 -9.98 -1.15
C GLU A 24 18.33 -9.47 -2.54
N GLU A 25 17.58 -10.27 -3.28
CA GLU A 25 17.01 -9.88 -4.57
C GLU A 25 15.62 -10.49 -4.74
N ILE A 26 14.72 -9.69 -5.30
CA ILE A 26 13.50 -10.16 -5.93
C ILE A 26 13.61 -9.76 -7.40
N GLU A 27 13.78 -10.76 -8.25
CA GLU A 27 14.14 -10.59 -9.66
C GLU A 27 13.22 -9.57 -10.35
N GLY A 28 13.83 -8.57 -10.99
CA GLY A 28 13.12 -7.51 -11.71
C GLY A 28 12.42 -6.45 -10.85
N LEU A 29 12.44 -6.57 -9.52
CA LEU A 29 11.71 -5.68 -8.60
C LEU A 29 12.62 -4.92 -7.64
N ILE A 30 13.54 -5.61 -6.95
CA ILE A 30 14.43 -4.97 -5.98
C ILE A 30 15.74 -5.75 -5.81
N ARG A 31 16.85 -5.03 -5.69
CA ARG A 31 18.16 -5.56 -5.28
C ARG A 31 18.67 -4.79 -4.08
N VAL A 32 19.15 -5.51 -3.08
CA VAL A 32 19.67 -4.93 -1.84
C VAL A 32 21.11 -5.37 -1.65
N HIS A 33 22.01 -4.41 -1.47
CA HIS A 33 23.45 -4.65 -1.31
C HIS A 33 23.87 -4.52 0.15
N LYS A 34 24.97 -5.19 0.51
CA LYS A 34 25.52 -5.25 1.87
C LYS A 34 25.86 -3.88 2.46
N ASN A 35 26.16 -2.90 1.62
CA ASN A 35 26.46 -1.51 2.03
C ASN A 35 25.20 -0.66 2.27
N GLY A 36 24.00 -1.24 2.15
CA GLY A 36 22.73 -0.54 2.31
C GLY A 36 22.18 0.09 1.01
N HIS A 37 22.89 -0.02 -0.11
CA HIS A 37 22.38 0.44 -1.40
C HIS A 37 21.19 -0.43 -1.84
N VAL A 38 20.12 0.22 -2.31
CA VAL A 38 18.90 -0.43 -2.81
C VAL A 38 18.64 0.03 -4.23
N GLU A 39 18.49 -0.93 -5.14
CA GLU A 39 18.09 -0.68 -6.53
C GLU A 39 16.66 -1.16 -6.73
N ARG A 40 15.85 -0.34 -7.39
CA ARG A 40 14.51 -0.71 -7.85
C ARG A 40 14.45 -0.49 -9.36
N PRO A 41 14.55 -1.55 -10.19
CA PRO A 41 14.39 -1.42 -11.63
C PRO A 41 13.05 -0.77 -11.98
N PRO A 42 12.98 0.08 -13.01
CA PRO A 42 11.73 0.72 -13.40
C PRO A 42 10.83 -0.27 -14.15
N THR A 43 10.13 -1.13 -13.41
CA THR A 43 9.24 -2.16 -13.98
C THR A 43 7.92 -1.57 -14.46
N ILE A 44 7.40 -0.55 -13.76
CA ILE A 44 6.13 0.12 -14.05
C ILE A 44 6.38 1.62 -14.29
N PRO A 45 5.84 2.21 -15.38
CA PRO A 45 5.99 3.63 -15.64
C PRO A 45 5.38 4.50 -14.54
N ILE A 46 6.12 5.56 -14.14
CA ILE A 46 5.59 6.64 -13.32
C ILE A 46 4.92 7.67 -14.23
N VAL A 47 3.68 8.03 -13.94
CA VAL A 47 2.90 8.99 -14.74
C VAL A 47 2.59 10.26 -13.95
N PRO A 48 2.50 11.42 -14.62
CA PRO A 48 2.03 12.65 -13.99
C PRO A 48 0.57 12.50 -13.51
N CYS A 49 0.12 13.38 -12.62
CA CYS A 49 -1.27 13.44 -12.14
C CYS A 49 -2.23 14.06 -13.18
N THR A 50 -1.99 13.86 -14.48
CA THR A 50 -2.84 14.42 -15.53
C THR A 50 -4.28 13.95 -15.40
N ALA A 51 -5.23 14.87 -15.56
CA ALA A 51 -6.65 14.55 -15.49
C ALA A 51 -7.03 13.61 -16.65
N THR A 52 -7.65 12.47 -16.31
CA THR A 52 -8.39 11.64 -17.28
C THR A 52 -9.84 12.14 -17.32
N SER A 53 -10.54 11.96 -18.44
CA SER A 53 -11.90 12.50 -18.64
C SER A 53 -12.83 12.29 -17.44
N GLY A 54 -13.18 13.39 -16.75
CA GLY A 54 -14.11 13.41 -15.62
C GLY A 54 -13.50 13.24 -14.23
N VAL A 55 -12.18 13.06 -14.09
CA VAL A 55 -11.49 12.93 -12.80
C VAL A 55 -10.30 13.88 -12.73
N THR A 56 -10.30 14.76 -11.73
CA THR A 56 -9.16 15.62 -11.42
C THR A 56 -8.19 14.84 -10.52
N ALA A 57 -6.91 14.81 -10.88
CA ALA A 57 -5.86 14.24 -10.04
C ALA A 57 -4.82 15.31 -9.67
N LYS A 58 -4.32 15.31 -8.42
CA LYS A 58 -3.23 16.18 -7.97
C LYS A 58 -2.34 15.47 -6.95
N ASP A 59 -1.04 15.72 -7.03
CA ASP A 59 -0.06 15.27 -6.04
C ASP A 59 0.09 16.32 -4.94
N ILE A 60 0.00 15.90 -3.68
CA ILE A 60 0.09 16.76 -2.50
C ILE A 60 1.10 16.16 -1.53
N VAL A 61 2.08 16.97 -1.14
CA VAL A 61 3.04 16.62 -0.09
C VAL A 61 2.37 16.76 1.27
N ILE A 62 2.36 15.68 2.05
CA ILE A 62 1.82 15.63 3.41
C ILE A 62 2.91 16.03 4.40
N ASP A 63 4.08 15.43 4.28
CA ASP A 63 5.26 15.75 5.08
C ASP A 63 6.53 15.77 4.23
N LYS A 64 7.24 16.89 4.29
CA LYS A 64 8.48 17.11 3.55
C LYS A 64 9.66 16.37 4.20
N PHE A 65 9.62 16.11 5.50
CA PHE A 65 10.74 15.50 6.22
C PHE A 65 10.84 14.00 5.92
N THR A 66 9.72 13.29 6.00
CA THR A 66 9.63 11.87 5.63
C THR A 66 9.53 11.65 4.13
N GLY A 67 9.19 12.69 3.36
CA GLY A 67 8.88 12.59 1.94
C GLY A 67 7.51 11.97 1.67
N LEU A 68 6.61 11.93 2.66
CA LEU A 68 5.26 11.43 2.52
C LEU A 68 4.41 12.35 1.65
N TRP A 69 3.76 11.78 0.64
CA TRP A 69 2.84 12.48 -0.25
C TRP A 69 1.71 11.57 -0.71
N THR A 70 0.68 12.16 -1.29
CA THR A 70 -0.49 11.43 -1.80
C THR A 70 -0.94 11.99 -3.14
N ARG A 71 -1.42 11.11 -4.03
CA ARG A 71 -2.17 11.51 -5.21
C ARG A 71 -3.67 11.47 -4.90
N ILE A 72 -4.32 12.62 -4.99
CA ILE A 72 -5.75 12.77 -4.70
C ILE A 72 -6.52 12.73 -6.02
N TYR A 73 -7.53 11.87 -6.11
CA TYR A 73 -8.46 11.76 -7.23
C TYR A 73 -9.83 12.28 -6.82
N VAL A 74 -10.37 13.23 -7.57
CA VAL A 74 -11.71 13.80 -7.35
C VAL A 74 -12.51 13.68 -8.64
N PRO A 75 -13.50 12.77 -8.70
CA PRO A 75 -14.39 12.64 -9.85
C PRO A 75 -15.44 13.76 -9.82
N ASN A 76 -16.00 14.10 -10.98
CA ASN A 76 -17.07 15.10 -11.05
C ASN A 76 -18.42 14.48 -10.64
N TYR A 77 -18.91 14.84 -9.45
CA TYR A 77 -20.17 14.36 -8.89
C TYR A 77 -20.99 15.52 -8.30
N SER A 78 -22.32 15.39 -8.32
CA SER A 78 -23.23 16.44 -7.83
C SER A 78 -23.41 16.47 -6.31
N ASN A 79 -23.08 15.37 -5.63
CA ASN A 79 -23.25 15.22 -4.18
C ASN A 79 -21.91 15.15 -3.47
N LYS A 80 -21.91 15.39 -2.15
CA LYS A 80 -20.74 15.08 -1.33
C LYS A 80 -20.41 13.60 -1.39
N MET A 81 -19.13 13.30 -1.49
CA MET A 81 -18.60 11.96 -1.75
C MET A 81 -17.85 11.41 -0.54
N PRO A 82 -17.93 10.09 -0.28
CA PRO A 82 -17.09 9.46 0.72
C PRO A 82 -15.60 9.59 0.36
N LEU A 83 -14.76 9.49 1.38
CA LEU A 83 -13.30 9.46 1.25
C LEU A 83 -12.79 8.02 1.26
N LEU A 84 -11.80 7.72 0.43
CA LEU A 84 -11.07 6.45 0.43
C LEU A 84 -9.58 6.73 0.57
N ILE A 85 -8.96 6.28 1.66
CA ILE A 85 -7.50 6.26 1.79
C ILE A 85 -7.03 4.92 1.21
N TYR A 86 -6.30 4.96 0.10
CA TYR A 86 -5.82 3.79 -0.61
C TYR A 86 -4.31 3.63 -0.45
N PHE A 87 -3.88 2.42 -0.08
CA PHE A 87 -2.48 2.03 0.00
C PHE A 87 -2.18 1.03 -1.11
N HIS A 88 -1.17 1.30 -1.92
CA HIS A 88 -0.77 0.39 -3.00
C HIS A 88 -0.07 -0.87 -2.48
N GLY A 89 -0.10 -1.95 -3.25
CA GLY A 89 0.70 -3.15 -3.03
C GLY A 89 2.19 -3.00 -3.39
N GLY A 90 2.92 -4.12 -3.37
CA GLY A 90 4.37 -4.17 -3.67
C GLY A 90 5.24 -4.69 -2.53
N GLY A 91 4.68 -5.52 -1.64
CA GLY A 91 5.42 -6.17 -0.56
C GLY A 91 6.13 -5.19 0.39
N PHE A 92 5.58 -3.99 0.55
CA PHE A 92 6.18 -2.83 1.26
C PHE A 92 7.51 -2.30 0.69
N CYS A 93 8.10 -2.98 -0.28
CA CYS A 93 9.44 -2.68 -0.78
C CYS A 93 9.45 -1.99 -2.14
N VAL A 94 8.38 -2.11 -2.93
CA VAL A 94 8.22 -1.46 -4.24
C VAL A 94 6.82 -0.85 -4.36
N GLY A 95 6.59 -0.08 -5.43
CA GLY A 95 5.31 0.59 -5.67
C GLY A 95 5.42 2.11 -5.60
N SER A 96 4.41 2.78 -6.12
CA SER A 96 4.22 4.22 -5.97
C SER A 96 2.76 4.59 -6.27
N ALA A 97 2.26 5.63 -5.61
CA ALA A 97 0.97 6.23 -5.96
C ALA A 97 0.92 6.79 -7.40
N ALA A 98 2.08 7.00 -8.03
CA ALA A 98 2.20 7.48 -9.42
C ALA A 98 2.49 6.37 -10.45
N TRP A 99 2.54 5.09 -10.07
CA TRP A 99 2.60 4.01 -11.06
C TRP A 99 1.36 4.03 -11.96
N SER A 100 1.56 3.87 -13.27
CA SER A 100 0.49 3.94 -14.28
C SER A 100 -0.68 3.02 -13.97
N CYS A 101 -0.41 1.79 -13.54
CA CYS A 101 -1.45 0.82 -13.20
C CYS A 101 -2.34 1.29 -12.04
N TYR A 102 -1.77 1.85 -10.96
CA TYR A 102 -2.56 2.42 -9.87
C TYR A 102 -3.25 3.71 -10.29
N HIS A 103 -2.61 4.53 -11.13
CA HIS A 103 -3.23 5.75 -11.63
C HIS A 103 -4.50 5.47 -12.44
N GLU A 104 -4.42 4.54 -13.40
CA GLU A 104 -5.55 4.12 -14.22
C GLU A 104 -6.64 3.45 -13.38
N PHE A 105 -6.25 2.52 -12.50
CA PHE A 105 -7.17 1.82 -11.61
C PHE A 105 -7.92 2.77 -10.69
N LEU A 106 -7.21 3.65 -9.96
CA LEU A 106 -7.81 4.52 -8.96
C LEU A 106 -8.60 5.68 -9.58
N SER A 107 -8.17 6.19 -10.74
CA SER A 107 -8.99 7.16 -11.48
C SER A 107 -10.32 6.54 -11.93
N GLY A 108 -10.27 5.32 -12.49
CA GLY A 108 -11.46 4.56 -12.87
C GLY A 108 -12.35 4.20 -11.68
N LEU A 109 -11.75 3.82 -10.55
CA LEU A 109 -12.47 3.51 -9.32
C LEU A 109 -13.17 4.74 -8.74
N ALA A 110 -12.47 5.89 -8.66
CA ALA A 110 -13.05 7.15 -8.20
C ALA A 110 -14.30 7.50 -9.01
N SER A 111 -14.19 7.44 -10.34
CA SER A 111 -15.30 7.71 -11.26
C SER A 111 -16.47 6.73 -11.09
N LYS A 112 -16.21 5.42 -10.99
CA LYS A 112 -17.28 4.39 -10.90
C LYS A 112 -17.95 4.31 -9.53
N ALA A 113 -17.19 4.52 -8.46
CA ALA A 113 -17.68 4.41 -7.09
C ALA A 113 -18.18 5.75 -6.51
N GLY A 114 -17.90 6.88 -7.18
CA GLY A 114 -18.28 8.21 -6.70
C GLY A 114 -17.62 8.57 -5.38
N CYS A 115 -16.30 8.40 -5.30
CA CYS A 115 -15.53 8.66 -4.09
C CYS A 115 -14.28 9.49 -4.39
N ILE A 116 -13.83 10.26 -3.38
CA ILE A 116 -12.55 10.95 -3.40
C ILE A 116 -11.48 9.99 -2.87
N ILE A 117 -10.45 9.74 -3.66
CA ILE A 117 -9.40 8.76 -3.30
C ILE A 117 -8.09 9.47 -2.99
N PHE A 118 -7.49 9.15 -1.85
CA PHE A 118 -6.14 9.52 -1.46
C PHE A 118 -5.24 8.30 -1.65
N SER A 119 -4.49 8.24 -2.76
CA SER A 119 -3.50 7.19 -3.00
C SER A 119 -2.20 7.56 -2.30
N VAL A 120 -1.87 6.86 -1.23
CA VAL A 120 -0.75 7.20 -0.34
C VAL A 120 0.56 6.65 -0.91
N ASN A 121 1.55 7.51 -1.10
CA ASN A 121 2.90 7.11 -1.47
C ASN A 121 3.76 6.96 -0.21
N TYR A 122 3.50 5.90 0.54
CA TYR A 122 4.16 5.60 1.81
C TYR A 122 5.64 5.22 1.63
N ARG A 123 6.42 5.33 2.69
CA ARG A 123 7.85 4.99 2.71
C ARG A 123 8.08 3.48 2.56
N LEU A 124 9.05 3.13 1.72
CA LEU A 124 9.35 1.75 1.37
C LEU A 124 10.46 1.15 2.25
N ALA A 125 10.34 -0.16 2.47
CA ALA A 125 11.39 -1.00 3.00
C ALA A 125 12.41 -1.38 1.89
N PRO A 126 13.66 -1.75 2.24
CA PRO A 126 14.21 -1.89 3.60
C PRO A 126 14.73 -0.60 4.24
N GLU A 127 14.78 0.53 3.51
CA GLU A 127 15.25 1.81 4.04
C GLU A 127 14.38 2.29 5.20
N ASN A 128 13.07 2.06 5.10
CA ASN A 128 12.08 2.36 6.12
C ASN A 128 11.27 1.09 6.41
N ARG A 129 11.86 0.18 7.20
CA ARG A 129 11.18 -1.02 7.70
C ARG A 129 9.89 -0.66 8.44
N LEU A 130 8.98 -1.63 8.53
CA LEU A 130 7.80 -1.52 9.39
C LEU A 130 8.23 -1.16 10.82
N PRO A 131 7.56 -0.20 11.48
CA PRO A 131 6.20 0.28 11.22
C PRO A 131 6.06 1.51 10.31
N ALA A 132 7.11 1.98 9.62
CA ALA A 132 7.07 3.27 8.92
C ALA A 132 5.85 3.47 7.99
N ALA A 133 5.52 2.47 7.17
CA ALA A 133 4.35 2.53 6.29
C ALA A 133 2.99 2.62 7.03
N TYR A 134 2.90 2.05 8.24
CA TYR A 134 1.71 2.17 9.08
C TYR A 134 1.61 3.55 9.72
N ASP A 135 2.75 4.12 10.11
CA ASP A 135 2.83 5.47 10.66
C ASP A 135 2.42 6.50 9.60
N ASP A 136 2.89 6.33 8.35
CA ASP A 136 2.51 7.15 7.20
C ASP A 136 1.00 7.12 6.92
N GLY A 137 0.35 5.97 7.11
CA GLY A 137 -1.10 5.85 6.99
C GLY A 137 -1.87 6.62 8.07
N ILE A 138 -1.38 6.60 9.32
CA ILE A 138 -1.95 7.40 10.42
C ILE A 138 -1.70 8.89 10.17
N GLU A 139 -0.49 9.27 9.74
CA GLU A 139 -0.12 10.64 9.43
C GLU A 139 -0.97 11.21 8.30
N THR A 140 -1.24 10.42 7.26
CA THR A 140 -2.16 10.81 6.17
C THR A 140 -3.55 11.13 6.72
N LEU A 141 -4.10 10.28 7.59
CA LEU A 141 -5.41 10.52 8.20
C LEU A 141 -5.43 11.78 9.08
N MET A 142 -4.37 12.00 9.87
CA MET A 142 -4.23 13.20 10.70
C MET A 142 -4.11 14.46 9.85
N TRP A 143 -3.39 14.39 8.73
CA TRP A 143 -3.31 15.48 7.77
C TRP A 143 -4.67 15.79 7.15
N VAL A 144 -5.43 14.79 6.68
CA VAL A 144 -6.79 15.00 6.14
C VAL A 144 -7.69 15.65 7.19
N LYS A 145 -7.63 15.19 8.44
CA LYS A 145 -8.37 15.79 9.56
C LYS A 145 -7.96 17.25 9.77
N GLN A 146 -6.66 17.56 9.75
CA GLN A 146 -6.15 18.91 9.92
C GLN A 146 -6.65 19.84 8.80
N GLN A 147 -6.65 19.38 7.53
CA GLN A 147 -7.17 20.17 6.41
C GLN A 147 -8.67 20.43 6.52
N ALA A 148 -9.43 19.44 7.01
CA ALA A 148 -10.85 19.60 7.27
C ALA A 148 -11.14 20.62 8.38
N LEU A 149 -10.34 20.64 9.45
CA LEU A 149 -10.51 21.58 10.57
C LEU A 149 -10.02 22.99 10.25
N SER A 150 -8.98 23.13 9.44
CA SER A 150 -8.42 24.44 9.06
C SER A 150 -9.27 25.20 8.03
N GLY A 151 -10.13 24.50 7.29
CA GLY A 151 -10.92 25.09 6.22
C GLY A 151 -10.06 25.61 5.06
N SER A 152 -8.91 24.98 4.81
CA SER A 152 -7.89 25.43 3.84
C SER A 152 -8.48 25.78 2.46
N ASN A 153 -8.29 27.04 2.04
CA ASN A 153 -8.67 27.50 0.69
C ASN A 153 -7.95 26.73 -0.41
N GLU A 154 -6.69 26.32 -0.17
CA GLU A 154 -5.87 25.56 -1.12
C GLU A 154 -6.48 24.20 -1.45
N HIS A 155 -7.12 23.56 -0.46
CA HIS A 155 -7.66 22.22 -0.56
C HIS A 155 -9.18 22.19 -0.77
N LYS A 156 -9.82 23.35 -0.95
CA LYS A 156 -11.26 23.47 -1.21
C LYS A 156 -11.75 22.61 -2.36
N TRP A 157 -10.92 22.39 -3.38
CA TRP A 157 -11.30 21.63 -4.58
C TRP A 157 -11.70 20.19 -4.30
N TRP A 158 -11.18 19.55 -3.23
CA TRP A 158 -11.66 18.23 -2.77
C TRP A 158 -12.47 18.34 -1.48
N LEU A 159 -12.10 19.25 -0.57
CA LEU A 159 -12.79 19.40 0.73
C LEU A 159 -14.27 19.75 0.58
N SER A 160 -14.64 20.65 -0.33
CA SER A 160 -16.03 21.07 -0.52
C SER A 160 -16.93 19.94 -1.02
N GLN A 161 -16.33 18.97 -1.71
CA GLN A 161 -16.97 17.80 -2.29
C GLN A 161 -16.93 16.58 -1.36
N SER A 162 -16.29 16.68 -0.19
CA SER A 162 -16.08 15.54 0.72
C SER A 162 -17.19 15.40 1.77
N ASP A 163 -17.61 14.15 2.00
CA ASP A 163 -18.33 13.71 3.20
C ASP A 163 -17.34 13.11 4.20
N LEU A 164 -16.89 13.95 5.13
CA LEU A 164 -15.94 13.58 6.18
C LEU A 164 -16.52 12.54 7.16
N SER A 165 -17.84 12.38 7.21
CA SER A 165 -18.50 11.37 8.05
C SER A 165 -18.50 9.97 7.42
N SER A 166 -17.95 9.83 6.21
CA SER A 166 -17.90 8.59 5.47
C SER A 166 -16.51 8.35 4.87
N LEU A 167 -15.58 7.84 5.69
CA LEU A 167 -14.22 7.48 5.28
C LEU A 167 -14.01 5.96 5.27
N PHE A 168 -13.30 5.47 4.26
CA PHE A 168 -12.92 4.07 4.10
C PHE A 168 -11.40 3.94 3.98
N LEU A 169 -10.85 2.84 4.49
CA LEU A 169 -9.45 2.46 4.32
C LEU A 169 -9.38 1.31 3.32
N ALA A 170 -8.47 1.35 2.36
CA ALA A 170 -8.35 0.28 1.38
C ALA A 170 -6.92 0.08 0.92
N GLY A 171 -6.68 -1.08 0.32
CA GLY A 171 -5.47 -1.34 -0.40
C GLY A 171 -5.48 -2.74 -0.98
N ASP A 172 -4.41 -3.05 -1.72
CA ASP A 172 -4.14 -4.37 -2.25
C ASP A 172 -2.82 -4.92 -1.71
N SER A 173 -2.71 -6.24 -1.54
CA SER A 173 -1.48 -6.90 -1.11
C SER A 173 -0.91 -6.26 0.18
N ALA A 174 0.32 -5.75 0.15
CA ALA A 174 0.93 -5.03 1.27
C ALA A 174 0.12 -3.79 1.69
N GLY A 175 -0.50 -3.09 0.75
CA GLY A 175 -1.38 -1.96 1.02
C GLY A 175 -2.63 -2.34 1.82
N ALA A 176 -3.21 -3.51 1.55
CA ALA A 176 -4.30 -4.04 2.36
C ALA A 176 -3.82 -4.39 3.79
N ASN A 177 -2.59 -4.90 3.94
CA ASN A 177 -1.99 -5.09 5.26
C ASN A 177 -1.80 -3.75 6.01
N ILE A 178 -1.39 -2.67 5.31
CA ILE A 178 -1.32 -1.31 5.87
C ILE A 178 -2.71 -0.85 6.32
N ALA A 179 -3.72 -0.96 5.45
CA ALA A 179 -5.10 -0.56 5.76
C ALA A 179 -5.62 -1.26 7.03
N TYR A 180 -5.39 -2.57 7.14
CA TYR A 180 -5.74 -3.35 8.33
C TYR A 180 -5.03 -2.86 9.61
N ASN A 181 -3.71 -2.67 9.56
CA ASN A 181 -2.94 -2.24 10.73
C ASN A 181 -3.28 -0.80 11.15
N VAL A 182 -3.52 0.09 10.19
CA VAL A 182 -4.02 1.46 10.44
C VAL A 182 -5.39 1.41 11.10
N ALA A 183 -6.34 0.63 10.58
CA ALA A 183 -7.67 0.46 11.17
C ALA A 183 -7.58 -0.07 12.62
N THR A 184 -6.74 -1.07 12.85
CA THR A 184 -6.50 -1.66 14.17
C THR A 184 -5.99 -0.61 15.16
N ARG A 185 -5.00 0.20 14.76
CA ARG A 185 -4.43 1.25 15.62
C ARG A 185 -5.46 2.31 16.00
N LEU A 186 -6.34 2.70 15.07
CA LEU A 186 -7.44 3.62 15.35
C LEU A 186 -8.45 3.02 16.36
N GLY A 187 -8.73 1.73 16.26
CA GLY A 187 -9.61 1.01 17.19
C GLY A 187 -9.04 0.83 18.60
N SER A 188 -7.74 0.53 18.72
CA SER A 188 -7.07 0.26 20.00
C SER A 188 -6.86 1.50 20.89
N HIS A 189 -6.83 2.70 20.32
CA HIS A 189 -6.79 3.94 21.10
C HIS A 189 -8.17 4.33 21.68
N GLY A 190 -9.21 3.53 21.39
CA GLY A 190 -10.62 3.72 21.73
C GLY A 190 -11.02 3.45 23.18
N GLY A 191 -10.39 4.09 24.15
CA GLY A 191 -11.15 4.57 25.32
C GLY A 191 -12.22 5.57 24.83
N THR A 192 -13.29 5.79 25.58
CA THR A 192 -14.44 6.65 25.25
C THR A 192 -14.12 8.10 24.80
N SER A 193 -12.84 8.51 24.80
CA SER A 193 -12.32 9.80 24.33
C SER A 193 -11.59 9.80 22.97
N ALA A 194 -11.31 8.68 22.32
CA ALA A 194 -10.61 8.69 21.01
C ALA A 194 -11.54 8.68 19.79
N SER A 195 -12.82 8.31 19.95
CA SER A 195 -13.83 8.59 18.93
C SER A 195 -14.04 10.09 18.72
N SER A 196 -13.66 10.95 19.67
CA SER A 196 -13.48 12.40 19.46
C SER A 196 -12.16 12.77 18.78
N GLY A 197 -11.11 11.97 18.93
CA GLY A 197 -9.77 12.25 18.41
C GLY A 197 -9.69 12.24 16.88
N MET A 198 -10.56 11.51 16.18
CA MET A 198 -10.59 11.51 14.71
C MET A 198 -11.64 12.45 14.09
N LYS A 199 -12.55 13.03 14.89
CA LYS A 199 -13.56 13.96 14.36
C LYS A 199 -12.89 15.15 13.62
N PRO A 200 -13.44 15.59 12.47
CA PRO A 200 -14.73 15.18 11.89
C PRO A 200 -14.70 13.87 11.08
N LEU A 201 -13.54 13.21 10.94
CA LEU A 201 -13.42 11.98 10.17
C LEU A 201 -14.06 10.79 10.90
N VAL A 202 -14.89 10.04 10.19
CA VAL A 202 -15.51 8.81 10.70
C VAL A 202 -15.20 7.66 9.76
N VAL A 203 -14.43 6.68 10.24
CA VAL A 203 -14.13 5.45 9.50
C VAL A 203 -15.38 4.55 9.48
N LYS A 204 -15.90 4.26 8.29
CA LYS A 204 -17.09 3.44 8.06
C LYS A 204 -16.78 2.01 7.63
N GLY A 205 -15.60 1.77 7.08
CA GLY A 205 -15.23 0.44 6.64
C GLY A 205 -13.78 0.31 6.20
N SER A 206 -13.38 -0.93 5.93
CA SER A 206 -12.11 -1.25 5.28
C SER A 206 -12.31 -2.21 4.10
N ILE A 207 -11.49 -2.08 3.06
CA ILE A 207 -11.53 -2.91 1.85
C ILE A 207 -10.14 -3.50 1.63
N LEU A 208 -10.01 -4.80 1.85
CA LEU A 208 -8.73 -5.50 1.84
C LEU A 208 -8.70 -6.43 0.62
N ILE A 209 -7.93 -6.05 -0.40
CA ILE A 209 -7.80 -6.82 -1.63
C ILE A 209 -6.57 -7.72 -1.51
N GLN A 210 -6.78 -9.03 -1.42
CA GLN A 210 -5.72 -10.04 -1.34
C GLN A 210 -4.63 -9.67 -0.31
N PRO A 211 -4.97 -9.44 0.98
CA PRO A 211 -4.00 -8.86 1.90
C PRO A 211 -2.75 -9.71 2.03
N PHE A 212 -1.61 -9.01 2.08
CA PHE A 212 -0.30 -9.65 2.22
C PHE A 212 -0.10 -9.99 3.70
N PHE A 213 -0.49 -11.21 4.05
CA PHE A 213 -0.21 -11.86 5.33
C PHE A 213 0.75 -13.03 5.12
N GLY A 214 1.36 -13.48 6.21
CA GLY A 214 2.28 -14.60 6.21
C GLY A 214 2.29 -15.34 7.54
N GLY A 215 3.40 -16.03 7.80
CA GLY A 215 3.64 -16.79 9.01
C GLY A 215 4.78 -17.77 8.79
N GLU A 216 5.37 -18.28 9.88
CA GLU A 216 6.49 -19.21 9.74
C GLU A 216 6.03 -20.57 9.19
N SER A 217 4.96 -21.12 9.78
CA SER A 217 4.35 -22.37 9.32
C SER A 217 3.64 -22.17 7.99
N ARG A 218 3.95 -22.99 6.97
CA ARG A 218 3.38 -22.87 5.63
C ARG A 218 1.94 -23.40 5.55
N THR A 219 1.09 -22.72 4.80
CA THR A 219 -0.25 -23.21 4.46
C THR A 219 -0.21 -24.25 3.34
N ALA A 220 -1.32 -24.93 3.11
CA ALA A 220 -1.42 -25.90 2.02
C ALA A 220 -1.24 -25.22 0.65
N THR A 221 -1.85 -24.05 0.43
CA THR A 221 -1.67 -23.28 -0.80
C THR A 221 -0.23 -22.79 -0.99
N GLU A 222 0.46 -22.33 0.06
CA GLU A 222 1.85 -21.89 -0.05
C GLU A 222 2.80 -23.04 -0.45
N MET A 223 2.53 -24.28 0.01
CA MET A 223 3.36 -25.45 -0.30
C MET A 223 3.09 -26.05 -1.68
N HIS A 224 1.85 -26.01 -2.15
CA HIS A 224 1.42 -26.76 -3.34
C HIS A 224 1.00 -25.87 -4.51
N ALA A 225 1.02 -24.55 -4.36
CA ALA A 225 0.73 -23.65 -5.48
C ALA A 225 1.75 -23.86 -6.60
N THR A 226 1.26 -24.30 -7.76
CA THR A 226 2.06 -24.36 -8.98
C THR A 226 2.47 -22.93 -9.35
N PRO A 227 3.77 -22.66 -9.57
CA PRO A 227 4.22 -21.36 -10.04
C PRO A 227 3.50 -21.01 -11.34
N GLN A 228 2.60 -20.03 -11.29
CA GLN A 228 2.01 -19.48 -12.51
C GLN A 228 3.00 -18.48 -13.08
N VAL A 229 3.35 -18.64 -14.36
CA VAL A 229 4.27 -17.73 -15.08
C VAL A 229 3.82 -16.28 -15.01
N THR A 230 2.51 -16.04 -14.81
CA THR A 230 1.88 -14.73 -14.70
C THR A 230 1.68 -14.23 -13.27
N SER A 231 1.97 -15.03 -12.24
CA SER A 231 1.81 -14.60 -10.84
C SER A 231 2.93 -13.65 -10.47
N ALA A 232 2.58 -12.45 -10.03
CA ALA A 232 3.54 -11.47 -9.53
C ALA A 232 4.21 -11.88 -8.20
N LEU A 233 3.63 -12.85 -7.48
CA LEU A 233 4.12 -13.30 -6.17
C LEU A 233 4.46 -14.79 -6.17
N THR A 234 5.72 -15.09 -5.84
CA THR A 234 6.23 -16.43 -5.56
C THR A 234 6.52 -16.57 -4.06
N LEU A 235 6.63 -17.82 -3.57
CA LEU A 235 6.97 -18.04 -2.16
C LEU A 235 8.34 -17.45 -1.77
N PRO A 236 9.42 -17.62 -2.57
CA PRO A 236 10.70 -16.96 -2.28
C PRO A 236 10.60 -15.43 -2.26
N ALA A 237 9.84 -14.83 -3.19
CA ALA A 237 9.61 -13.39 -3.19
C ALA A 237 8.85 -12.92 -1.94
N SER A 238 7.82 -13.66 -1.52
CA SER A 238 7.08 -13.38 -0.28
C SER A 238 8.00 -13.40 0.94
N ASP A 239 8.87 -14.41 1.05
CA ASP A 239 9.82 -14.50 2.16
C ASP A 239 10.84 -13.35 2.14
N ALA A 240 11.35 -12.98 0.96
CA ALA A 240 12.26 -11.85 0.78
C ALA A 240 11.59 -10.53 1.17
N TYR A 241 10.35 -10.28 0.72
CA TYR A 241 9.58 -9.10 1.14
C TYR A 241 9.48 -9.03 2.66
N TRP A 242 9.05 -10.11 3.33
CA TRP A 242 8.94 -10.10 4.80
C TRP A 242 10.28 -9.89 5.51
N ARG A 243 11.38 -10.49 5.03
CA ARG A 243 12.73 -10.25 5.58
C ARG A 243 13.19 -8.81 5.41
N LEU A 244 12.84 -8.17 4.30
CA LEU A 244 13.17 -6.77 4.04
C LEU A 244 12.29 -5.79 4.81
N SER A 245 11.03 -6.13 5.08
CA SER A 245 10.05 -5.22 5.68
C SER A 245 9.98 -5.28 7.20
N LEU A 246 10.09 -6.46 7.83
CA LEU A 246 9.93 -6.60 9.27
C LEU A 246 11.10 -5.97 10.05
N PRO A 247 10.92 -5.65 11.35
CA PRO A 247 12.01 -5.23 12.21
C PRO A 247 13.16 -6.25 12.21
N PHE A 248 14.39 -5.77 12.37
CA PHE A 248 15.55 -6.66 12.48
C PHE A 248 15.38 -7.68 13.61
N GLY A 249 15.76 -8.93 13.34
CA GLY A 249 15.64 -10.03 14.29
C GLY A 249 14.22 -10.63 14.43
N SER A 250 13.22 -10.06 13.74
CA SER A 250 11.87 -10.64 13.71
C SER A 250 11.76 -11.80 12.72
N ASN A 251 10.79 -12.66 12.94
CA ASN A 251 10.36 -13.69 11.99
C ASN A 251 8.93 -13.41 11.50
N ARG A 252 8.40 -14.26 10.62
CA ARG A 252 7.09 -14.05 9.98
C ARG A 252 5.90 -14.31 10.90
N ASP A 253 6.11 -14.82 12.12
CA ASP A 253 5.06 -14.84 13.14
C ASP A 253 4.94 -13.51 13.91
N HIS A 254 5.72 -12.49 13.52
CA HIS A 254 5.48 -11.13 13.97
C HIS A 254 4.02 -10.69 13.65
N PRO A 255 3.30 -10.01 14.56
CA PRO A 255 1.86 -9.70 14.40
C PRO A 255 1.51 -8.90 13.13
N TRP A 256 2.46 -8.15 12.59
CA TRP A 256 2.32 -7.40 11.32
C TRP A 256 2.32 -8.29 10.08
N CYS A 257 2.96 -9.46 10.16
CA CYS A 257 2.97 -10.46 9.11
C CYS A 257 1.85 -11.50 9.33
N ASN A 258 1.78 -12.05 10.54
CA ASN A 258 0.82 -13.06 10.92
C ASN A 258 -0.14 -12.52 12.00
N PRO A 259 -1.29 -11.93 11.62
CA PRO A 259 -2.27 -11.41 12.58
C PRO A 259 -2.91 -12.51 13.45
N LEU A 260 -2.77 -13.78 13.06
CA LEU A 260 -3.30 -14.94 13.76
C LEU A 260 -2.23 -15.71 14.56
N ALA A 261 -1.02 -15.16 14.70
CA ALA A 261 0.04 -15.79 15.47
C ALA A 261 -0.34 -15.95 16.96
N ASN A 262 0.25 -16.94 17.62
CA ASN A 262 0.04 -17.13 19.05
C ASN A 262 0.49 -15.89 19.85
N GLY A 263 -0.35 -15.44 20.78
CA GLY A 263 -0.08 -14.26 21.60
C GLY A 263 -0.49 -12.94 20.98
N THR A 264 -1.08 -12.92 19.78
CA THR A 264 -1.78 -11.74 19.26
C THR A 264 -3.16 -11.60 19.91
N PRO A 265 -3.66 -10.36 20.12
CA PRO A 265 -5.05 -10.15 20.48
C PRO A 265 -5.98 -10.82 19.47
N LYS A 266 -7.04 -11.47 19.95
CA LYS A 266 -7.99 -12.09 19.03
C LYS A 266 -8.64 -11.01 18.17
N LEU A 267 -8.86 -11.27 16.88
CA LEU A 267 -9.42 -10.27 15.97
C LEU A 267 -10.77 -9.71 16.45
N ARG A 268 -11.59 -10.53 17.12
CA ARG A 268 -12.86 -10.12 17.76
C ARG A 268 -12.72 -9.09 18.88
N GLU A 269 -11.55 -9.02 19.51
CA GLU A 269 -11.25 -8.06 20.56
C GLU A 269 -10.79 -6.73 19.95
N LEU A 270 -10.44 -6.72 18.66
CA LEU A 270 -10.12 -5.53 17.90
C LEU A 270 -11.42 -4.84 17.48
N ARG A 271 -11.51 -3.53 17.71
CA ARG A 271 -12.63 -2.70 17.25
C ARG A 271 -12.42 -2.30 15.79
N LEU A 272 -12.39 -3.29 14.90
CA LEU A 272 -12.26 -3.07 13.47
C LEU A 272 -13.58 -2.53 12.89
N PRO A 273 -13.51 -1.65 11.87
CA PRO A 273 -14.70 -1.26 11.14
C PRO A 273 -15.20 -2.45 10.28
N PRO A 274 -16.45 -2.41 9.77
CA PRO A 274 -16.94 -3.35 8.78
C PRO A 274 -15.91 -3.55 7.65
N THR A 275 -15.53 -4.80 7.38
CA THR A 275 -14.42 -5.11 6.48
C THR A 275 -14.88 -5.97 5.31
N MET A 276 -14.61 -5.51 4.09
CA MET A 276 -14.74 -6.31 2.87
C MET A 276 -13.40 -6.94 2.53
N MET A 277 -13.39 -8.27 2.37
CA MET A 277 -12.20 -9.05 1.98
C MET A 277 -12.38 -9.57 0.56
N CYS A 278 -11.43 -9.29 -0.33
CA CYS A 278 -11.39 -9.88 -1.67
C CYS A 278 -10.25 -10.91 -1.72
N VAL A 279 -10.57 -12.18 -1.95
CA VAL A 279 -9.58 -13.28 -2.00
C VAL A 279 -9.64 -13.94 -3.36
N SER A 280 -8.49 -14.07 -4.02
CA SER A 280 -8.41 -14.73 -5.32
C SER A 280 -8.00 -16.20 -5.19
N GLU A 281 -8.66 -17.06 -5.95
CA GLU A 281 -8.48 -18.52 -5.84
C GLU A 281 -7.10 -19.01 -6.26
N MET A 282 -6.42 -18.24 -7.12
CA MET A 282 -5.08 -18.56 -7.63
C MET A 282 -3.95 -17.85 -6.87
N ASP A 283 -4.26 -17.12 -5.80
CA ASP A 283 -3.25 -16.49 -4.95
C ASP A 283 -2.61 -17.53 -4.03
N ILE A 284 -1.28 -17.56 -3.95
CA ILE A 284 -0.54 -18.46 -3.06
C ILE A 284 -0.89 -18.23 -1.58
N LEU A 285 -1.30 -17.00 -1.23
CA LEU A 285 -1.71 -16.58 0.11
C LEU A 285 -3.21 -16.76 0.37
N LYS A 286 -3.95 -17.44 -0.53
CA LYS A 286 -5.39 -17.72 -0.36
C LYS A 286 -5.71 -18.28 1.01
N ASP A 287 -5.00 -19.31 1.48
CA ASP A 287 -5.30 -19.93 2.78
C ASP A 287 -5.05 -18.97 3.96
N ARG A 288 -4.04 -18.10 3.88
CA ARG A 288 -3.81 -17.03 4.88
C ARG A 288 -5.03 -16.11 4.96
N ASN A 289 -5.49 -15.67 3.78
CA ASN A 289 -6.62 -14.75 3.65
C ASN A 289 -7.94 -15.38 4.09
N MET A 290 -8.19 -16.65 3.74
CA MET A 290 -9.36 -17.39 4.19
C MET A 290 -9.32 -17.66 5.69
N GLY A 291 -8.17 -18.01 6.25
CA GLY A 291 -7.98 -18.16 7.70
C GLY A 291 -8.30 -16.86 8.45
N PHE A 292 -7.83 -15.72 7.92
CA PHE A 292 -8.16 -14.40 8.45
C PHE A 292 -9.65 -14.07 8.34
N CYS A 293 -10.29 -14.33 7.18
CA CYS A 293 -11.73 -14.17 7.00
C CYS A 293 -12.54 -14.98 8.03
N ASN A 294 -12.17 -16.25 8.27
CA ASN A 294 -12.84 -17.10 9.24
C ASN A 294 -12.69 -16.57 10.67
N ALA A 295 -11.49 -16.08 11.02
CA ALA A 295 -11.23 -15.48 12.32
C ALA A 295 -12.00 -14.15 12.53
N LEU A 296 -12.26 -13.38 11.46
CA LEU A 296 -13.13 -12.20 11.49
C LEU A 296 -14.61 -12.55 11.50
N GLY A 297 -15.06 -13.55 10.72
CA GLY A 297 -16.47 -13.92 10.60
C GLY A 297 -17.01 -14.68 11.81
N GLY A 298 -16.14 -15.29 12.62
CA GLY A 298 -16.48 -15.83 13.93
C GLY A 298 -16.43 -14.80 15.07
N ALA A 299 -16.21 -13.52 14.77
CA ALA A 299 -16.14 -12.42 15.72
C ALA A 299 -17.50 -11.75 15.97
#